data_AF-A0AAU2SSB8-F1
#
_entry.id   AF-A0AAU2SSB8-F1
#
_cell.length_a   1.000
_cell.length_b   1.000
_cell.length_c   1.000
_cell.angle_alpha   90.00
_cell.angle_beta   90.00
_cell.angle_gamma   90.00
#
_symmetry.space_group_name_H-M   'P 1'
#
loop_
_entity.id
_entity.type
_entity.pdbx_description
1 polymer ?
#
loop_
_entity_poly.entity_id
_entity_poly.type
_entity_poly.pdbx_seq_one_letter_code
_entity_poly.pdbx_strand_id
1 'polypeptide(L)'
;MLSLLNLRAAIAHAGWHPETRLLPDLTDRALLASVRLAGRTKDVSGLGALYPAIRQRHSSRYPFEVRQIPEAVRAALAASARVEGAALTFPDSWHLWEVLELVQEAEARNITDRRSEQDLARWTRIDAPSVSTADDGVPHYAFGPRKRGGKAPMRDFAGPRQVAGRDTADFEQNPQLALISTDHDRPEDWLRAGQAMERSCCWPPTTSSPAPS
;
A
#
# COMPACT_ATOMS: atom_id res chain seq x y z
N MET A 1 10.18 1.49 4.41
CA MET A 1 9.80 0.10 4.01
C MET A 1 9.53 0.01 2.52
N LEU A 2 8.57 0.77 1.96
CA LEU A 2 8.27 0.79 0.52
C LEU A 2 9.47 1.16 -0.37
N SER A 3 10.38 1.98 0.15
CA SER A 3 11.58 2.43 -0.55
C SER A 3 12.52 1.29 -0.96
N LEU A 4 12.54 0.15 -0.26
CA LEU A 4 13.46 -0.95 -0.57
C LEU A 4 13.08 -1.66 -1.87
N LEU A 5 11.79 -1.96 -2.08
CA LEU A 5 11.36 -2.55 -3.35
C LEU A 5 11.60 -1.57 -4.50
N ASN A 6 11.31 -0.28 -4.27
CA ASN A 6 11.48 0.75 -5.30
C ASN A 6 12.95 0.92 -5.71
N LEU A 7 13.87 0.84 -4.73
CA LEU A 7 15.31 0.81 -5.00
C LEU A 7 15.71 -0.42 -5.80
N ARG A 8 15.26 -1.62 -5.39
CA ARG A 8 15.58 -2.87 -6.12
C ARG A 8 15.03 -2.85 -7.55
N ALA A 9 13.82 -2.33 -7.75
CA ALA A 9 13.21 -2.13 -9.07
C ALA A 9 13.99 -1.14 -9.94
N ALA A 10 14.44 -0.02 -9.38
CA ALA A 10 15.26 0.95 -10.09
C ALA A 10 16.61 0.37 -10.53
N ILE A 11 17.28 -0.39 -9.65
CA ILE A 11 18.55 -1.08 -9.92
C ILE A 11 18.36 -2.11 -11.04
N ALA A 12 17.32 -2.95 -10.94
CA ALA A 12 16.98 -3.92 -11.96
C ALA A 12 16.66 -3.27 -13.30
N HIS A 13 15.90 -2.17 -13.29
CA HIS A 13 15.57 -1.40 -14.49
C HIS A 13 16.82 -0.79 -15.15
N ALA A 14 17.80 -0.38 -14.35
CA ALA A 14 19.10 0.10 -14.84
C ALA A 14 20.03 -1.03 -15.37
N GLY A 15 19.56 -2.29 -15.40
CA GLY A 15 20.31 -3.43 -15.92
C GLY A 15 21.31 -4.01 -14.94
N TRP A 16 21.09 -3.85 -13.63
CA TRP A 16 21.93 -4.43 -12.56
C TRP A 16 21.15 -5.41 -11.69
N HIS A 17 21.81 -6.44 -11.18
CA HIS A 17 21.21 -7.37 -10.21
C HIS A 17 21.32 -6.82 -8.78
N PRO A 18 20.19 -6.53 -8.09
CA PRO A 18 20.20 -6.05 -6.72
C PRO A 18 20.29 -7.22 -5.72
N GLU A 19 21.47 -7.48 -5.18
CA GLU A 19 21.60 -8.37 -4.03
C GLU A 19 21.18 -7.66 -2.77
N THR A 20 20.11 -8.13 -2.12
CA THR A 20 19.53 -7.47 -0.94
C THR A 20 19.72 -8.34 0.30
N ARG A 21 20.21 -7.73 1.39
CA ARG A 21 20.23 -8.34 2.73
C ARG A 21 19.38 -7.51 3.68
N LEU A 22 18.37 -8.13 4.27
CA LEU A 22 17.53 -7.50 5.30
C LEU A 22 18.23 -7.60 6.66
N LEU A 23 18.12 -6.55 7.46
CA LEU A 23 18.67 -6.46 8.82
C LEU A 23 20.12 -7.01 8.91
N PRO A 24 21.05 -6.47 8.11
CA PRO A 24 22.41 -7.00 8.02
C PRO A 24 23.20 -6.90 9.33
N ASP A 25 22.78 -5.98 10.22
CA ASP A 25 23.30 -5.82 11.57
C ASP A 25 22.12 -5.73 12.55
N LEU A 26 22.00 -6.68 13.47
CA LEU A 26 20.93 -6.71 14.47
C LEU A 26 21.18 -5.76 15.65
N THR A 27 22.41 -5.24 15.77
CA THR A 27 22.78 -4.28 16.82
C THR A 27 22.45 -2.85 16.42
N ASP A 28 22.45 -2.55 15.12
CA ASP A 28 22.00 -1.27 14.57
C ASP A 28 20.56 -1.36 14.04
N ARG A 29 19.61 -0.93 14.87
CA ARG A 29 18.17 -0.93 14.51
C ARG A 29 17.80 0.08 13.43
N ALA A 30 18.68 1.03 13.09
CA ALA A 30 18.44 1.97 11.99
C ALA A 30 18.81 1.35 10.63
N LEU A 31 19.67 0.34 10.61
CA LEU A 31 20.12 -0.34 9.39
C LEU A 31 19.14 -1.45 8.97
N LEU A 32 18.08 -1.05 8.28
CA LEU A 32 17.00 -1.98 7.91
C LEU A 32 17.36 -2.94 6.78
N ALA A 33 18.19 -2.53 5.82
CA ALA A 33 18.62 -3.37 4.70
C ALA A 33 19.89 -2.80 4.03
N SER A 34 20.64 -3.68 3.36
CA SER A 34 21.70 -3.30 2.44
C SER A 34 21.44 -3.88 1.05
N VAL A 35 21.77 -3.11 0.01
CA VAL A 35 21.63 -3.54 -1.39
C VAL A 35 22.96 -3.37 -2.10
N ARG A 36 23.48 -4.45 -2.70
CA ARG A 36 24.73 -4.48 -3.45
C ARG A 36 24.45 -4.73 -4.93
N LEU A 37 25.19 -4.01 -5.78
CA LEU A 37 25.19 -4.24 -7.23
C LEU A 37 26.12 -5.42 -7.52
N ALA A 38 25.56 -6.60 -7.77
CA ALA A 38 26.35 -7.83 -7.88
C ALA A 38 26.83 -8.15 -9.30
N GLY A 39 26.11 -7.66 -10.33
CA GLY A 39 26.45 -7.86 -11.74
C GLY A 39 25.43 -7.22 -12.68
N ARG A 40 25.72 -7.22 -13.99
CA ARG A 40 24.74 -6.75 -14.98
C ARG A 40 23.70 -7.84 -15.27
N THR A 41 22.45 -7.43 -15.36
CA THR A 41 21.35 -8.27 -15.85
C THR A 41 20.83 -7.71 -17.17
N LYS A 42 20.62 -8.59 -18.15
CA LYS A 42 19.89 -8.26 -19.38
C LYS A 42 18.38 -8.47 -19.24
N ASP A 43 17.98 -9.13 -18.17
CA ASP A 43 16.58 -9.43 -17.89
C ASP A 43 15.97 -8.30 -17.06
N VAL A 44 15.25 -7.42 -17.76
CA VAL A 44 14.43 -6.36 -17.16
C VAL A 44 13.04 -6.90 -16.79
N SER A 45 12.73 -8.16 -17.11
CA SER A 45 11.46 -8.79 -16.72
C SER A 45 11.37 -8.97 -15.20
N GLY A 46 10.16 -9.17 -14.69
CA GLY A 46 9.91 -9.26 -13.25
C GLY A 46 10.09 -7.91 -12.55
N LEU A 47 11.19 -7.73 -11.80
CA LEU A 47 11.36 -6.59 -10.88
C LEU A 47 11.63 -5.26 -11.60
N GLY A 48 12.40 -5.28 -12.68
CA GLY A 48 12.70 -4.07 -13.48
C GLY A 48 11.48 -3.53 -14.23
N ALA A 49 10.53 -4.41 -14.58
CA ALA A 49 9.27 -4.07 -15.24
C ALA A 49 8.30 -3.31 -14.33
N LEU A 50 8.48 -3.38 -13.00
CA LEU A 50 7.66 -2.62 -12.05
C LEU A 50 8.06 -1.14 -11.97
N TYR A 51 9.27 -0.79 -12.42
CA TYR A 51 9.81 0.56 -12.23
C TYR A 51 8.94 1.67 -12.86
N PRO A 52 8.38 1.53 -14.07
CA PRO A 52 7.44 2.51 -14.62
C PRO A 52 6.15 2.63 -13.80
N ALA A 53 5.66 1.54 -13.21
CA ALA A 53 4.42 1.51 -12.43
C ALA A 53 4.57 2.26 -11.08
N ILE A 54 5.78 2.32 -10.50
CA ILE A 54 6.05 3.06 -9.27
C ILE A 54 5.63 4.53 -9.40
N ARG A 55 5.84 5.15 -10.56
CA ARG A 55 5.47 6.56 -10.80
C ARG A 55 3.99 6.77 -11.03
N GLN A 56 3.26 5.73 -11.43
CA GLN A 56 1.81 5.79 -11.69
C GLN A 56 1.00 5.43 -10.44
N ARG A 57 1.60 4.69 -9.51
CA ARG A 57 0.98 4.27 -8.26
C ARG A 57 0.61 5.49 -7.41
N HIS A 58 -0.67 5.58 -7.10
CA HIS A 58 -1.20 6.54 -6.14
C HIS A 58 -2.22 5.84 -5.24
N SER A 59 -2.34 6.31 -4.00
CA SER A 59 -3.37 5.81 -3.09
C SER A 59 -4.68 6.53 -3.39
N SER A 60 -5.62 5.86 -4.06
CA SER A 60 -6.97 6.37 -4.25
C SER A 60 -7.77 6.27 -2.94
N ARG A 61 -8.50 7.33 -2.61
CA ARG A 61 -9.39 7.44 -1.45
C ARG A 61 -10.84 7.73 -1.87
N TYR A 62 -11.14 7.50 -3.14
CA TYR A 62 -12.47 7.64 -3.71
C TYR A 62 -13.15 6.27 -3.76
N PRO A 63 -14.49 6.22 -3.74
CA PRO A 63 -15.22 4.98 -3.95
C PRO A 63 -14.81 4.32 -5.27
N PHE A 64 -14.61 3.01 -5.24
CA PHE A 64 -14.39 2.20 -6.42
C PHE A 64 -15.71 1.71 -7.00
N GLU A 65 -15.66 1.38 -8.30
CA GLU A 65 -16.76 0.74 -8.99
C GLU A 65 -17.06 -0.65 -8.39
N VAL A 66 -18.33 -1.05 -8.40
CA VAL A 66 -18.77 -2.38 -7.95
C VAL A 66 -18.45 -3.42 -9.03
N ARG A 67 -17.15 -3.60 -9.32
CA ARG A 67 -16.64 -4.58 -10.29
C ARG A 67 -15.74 -5.59 -9.57
N GLN A 68 -16.09 -6.87 -9.65
CA GLN A 68 -15.27 -7.93 -9.08
C GLN A 68 -13.90 -8.00 -9.77
N ILE A 69 -12.84 -8.14 -8.96
CA ILE A 69 -11.50 -8.40 -9.43
C ILE A 69 -11.47 -9.83 -9.99
N PRO A 70 -11.12 -10.03 -11.27
CA PRO A 70 -11.04 -11.36 -11.87
C PRO A 70 -10.11 -12.29 -11.09
N GLU A 71 -10.45 -13.57 -11.00
CA GLU A 71 -9.68 -14.56 -10.24
C GLU A 71 -8.22 -14.66 -10.73
N ALA A 72 -8.00 -14.57 -12.04
CA ALA A 72 -6.66 -14.54 -12.60
C ALA A 72 -5.80 -13.37 -12.07
N VAL A 73 -6.41 -12.20 -11.85
CA VAL A 73 -5.74 -11.04 -11.26
C VAL A 73 -5.47 -11.28 -9.78
N ARG A 74 -6.44 -11.83 -9.03
CA ARG A 74 -6.26 -12.19 -7.61
C ARG A 74 -5.10 -13.17 -7.43
N ALA A 75 -5.05 -14.21 -8.27
CA ALA A 75 -3.98 -15.20 -8.27
C ALA A 75 -2.61 -14.58 -8.62
N ALA A 76 -2.56 -13.64 -9.57
CA ALA A 76 -1.33 -12.94 -9.95
C ALA A 76 -0.81 -12.01 -8.83
N LEU A 77 -1.71 -11.32 -8.13
CA LEU A 77 -1.37 -10.51 -6.96
C LEU A 77 -0.86 -11.39 -5.81
N ALA A 78 -1.53 -12.53 -5.55
CA ALA A 78 -1.08 -13.49 -4.56
C ALA A 78 0.30 -14.08 -4.89
N ALA A 79 0.54 -14.41 -6.17
CA ALA A 79 1.85 -14.86 -6.64
C ALA A 79 2.93 -13.78 -6.47
N SER A 80 2.58 -12.52 -6.75
CA SER A 80 3.49 -11.39 -6.57
C SER A 80 3.90 -11.21 -5.11
N ALA A 81 2.96 -11.24 -4.18
CA ALA A 81 3.27 -11.15 -2.75
C ALA A 81 4.20 -12.30 -2.27
N ARG A 82 3.95 -13.53 -2.77
CA ARG A 82 4.77 -14.71 -2.42
C ARG A 82 6.24 -14.57 -2.83
N VAL A 83 6.54 -13.85 -3.92
CA VAL A 83 7.93 -13.58 -4.33
C VAL A 83 8.71 -12.82 -3.25
N GLU A 84 8.03 -12.01 -2.45
CA GLU A 84 8.64 -11.25 -1.35
C GLU A 84 8.49 -11.94 0.02
N GLY A 85 8.02 -13.19 0.04
CA GLY A 85 7.90 -13.99 1.27
C GLY A 85 6.70 -13.64 2.14
N ALA A 86 5.65 -13.04 1.57
CA ALA A 86 4.38 -12.79 2.25
C ALA A 86 3.22 -13.47 1.51
N ALA A 87 2.15 -13.79 2.23
CA ALA A 87 0.90 -14.25 1.63
C ALA A 87 0.00 -13.05 1.38
N LEU A 88 -0.66 -13.02 0.21
CA LEU A 88 -1.77 -12.12 -0.07
C LEU A 88 -3.02 -12.96 -0.31
N THR A 89 -4.05 -12.69 0.47
CA THR A 89 -5.33 -13.41 0.44
C THR A 89 -6.48 -12.43 0.27
N PHE A 90 -7.59 -12.92 -0.29
CA PHE A 90 -8.84 -12.17 -0.33
C PHE A 90 -9.83 -12.88 0.59
N PRO A 91 -10.34 -12.23 1.64
CA PRO A 91 -11.29 -12.85 2.54
C PRO A 91 -12.59 -13.16 1.80
N ASP A 92 -13.21 -14.28 2.17
CA ASP A 92 -14.58 -14.57 1.78
C ASP A 92 -15.56 -13.58 2.46
N SER A 93 -16.84 -13.68 2.11
CA SER A 93 -17.85 -12.76 2.61
C SER A 93 -17.94 -12.75 4.14
N TRP A 94 -17.85 -13.91 4.79
CA TRP A 94 -17.93 -14.04 6.24
C TRP A 94 -16.72 -13.39 6.92
N HIS A 95 -15.51 -13.76 6.49
CA HIS A 95 -14.28 -13.27 7.08
C HIS A 95 -14.11 -11.77 6.82
N LEU A 96 -14.60 -11.27 5.68
CA LEU A 96 -14.64 -9.85 5.39
C LEU A 96 -15.48 -9.08 6.42
N TRP A 97 -16.61 -9.63 6.88
CA TRP A 97 -17.41 -8.99 7.93
C TRP A 97 -16.64 -8.82 9.23
N GLU A 98 -15.98 -9.89 9.69
CA GLU A 98 -15.17 -9.85 10.92
C GLU A 98 -14.04 -8.82 10.83
N VAL A 99 -13.33 -8.79 9.69
CA VAL A 99 -12.26 -7.81 9.46
C VAL A 99 -12.81 -6.38 9.50
N LEU A 100 -13.96 -6.13 8.86
CA LEU A 100 -14.57 -4.80 8.83
C LEU A 100 -15.06 -4.35 10.21
N GLU A 101 -15.55 -5.27 11.03
CA GLU A 101 -15.94 -4.99 12.42
C GLU A 101 -14.71 -4.63 13.27
N LEU A 102 -13.63 -5.40 13.16
CA LEU A 102 -12.37 -5.11 13.85
C LEU A 102 -11.78 -3.76 13.45
N VAL A 103 -11.84 -3.40 12.16
CA VAL A 103 -11.39 -2.09 11.69
C VAL A 103 -12.23 -0.96 12.28
N GLN A 104 -13.56 -1.10 12.32
CA GLN A 104 -14.44 -0.09 12.91
C GLN A 104 -14.18 0.10 14.40
N GLU A 105 -13.99 -1.00 15.14
CA GLU A 105 -13.66 -0.97 16.56
C GLU A 105 -12.29 -0.31 16.80
N ALA A 106 -11.29 -0.61 15.96
CA ALA A 106 -9.98 0.04 16.03
C ALA A 106 -10.05 1.54 15.71
N GLU A 107 -10.86 1.95 14.74
CA GLU A 107 -11.11 3.36 14.44
C GLU A 107 -11.79 4.08 15.61
N ALA A 108 -12.80 3.48 16.22
CA ALA A 108 -13.50 4.03 17.38
C ALA A 108 -12.54 4.28 18.56
N ARG A 109 -11.65 3.32 18.85
CA ARG A 109 -10.60 3.48 19.88
C ARG A 109 -9.63 4.60 19.54
N ASN A 110 -9.16 4.67 18.29
CA ASN A 110 -8.23 5.70 17.85
C ASN A 110 -8.80 7.13 17.94
N ILE A 111 -10.12 7.31 17.74
CA ILE A 111 -10.78 8.61 17.91
C ILE A 111 -10.73 9.09 19.36
N THR A 112 -10.76 8.17 20.32
CA THR A 112 -10.71 8.51 21.75
C THR A 112 -9.28 8.67 22.30
N ASP A 113 -8.26 8.31 21.52
CA ASP A 113 -6.85 8.40 21.91
C ASP A 113 -6.21 9.72 21.44
N ARG A 114 -5.88 10.60 22.40
CA ARG A 114 -5.24 11.90 22.15
C ARG A 114 -3.89 11.80 21.44
N ARG A 115 -3.15 10.68 21.56
CA ARG A 115 -1.87 10.50 20.84
C ARG A 115 -2.11 10.34 19.34
N SER A 116 -3.15 9.58 18.98
CA SER A 116 -3.58 9.38 17.59
C SER A 116 -4.04 10.67 16.90
N GLU A 117 -4.64 11.62 17.64
CA GLU A 117 -5.01 12.95 17.14
C GLU A 117 -3.78 13.83 16.83
N GLN A 118 -2.76 13.79 17.70
CA GLN A 118 -1.53 14.55 17.52
C GLN A 118 -0.72 14.05 16.32
N ASP A 119 -0.63 12.74 16.14
CA ASP A 119 -0.01 12.14 14.95
C ASP A 119 -0.78 12.50 13.68
N LEU A 120 -2.12 12.43 13.71
CA LEU A 120 -2.93 12.81 12.54
C LEU A 120 -2.69 14.29 12.17
N ALA A 121 -2.70 15.20 13.14
CA ALA A 121 -2.42 16.62 12.93
C ALA A 121 -1.00 16.87 12.37
N ARG A 122 -0.01 16.09 12.83
CA ARG A 122 1.38 16.17 12.35
C ARG A 122 1.52 15.78 10.87
N TRP A 123 0.73 14.80 10.41
CA TRP A 123 0.78 14.27 9.04
C TRP A 123 -0.13 15.01 8.05
N THR A 124 -1.20 15.67 8.52
CA THR A 124 -2.19 16.34 7.64
C THR A 124 -2.03 17.87 7.56
N ARG A 125 -1.36 18.49 8.55
CA ARG A 125 -0.94 19.91 8.59
C ARG A 125 -1.92 20.90 7.91
N ILE A 126 -3.20 20.81 8.27
CA ILE A 126 -4.30 21.55 7.63
C ILE A 126 -4.19 23.08 7.84
N ASP A 127 -3.47 23.52 8.89
CA ASP A 127 -3.37 24.94 9.30
C ASP A 127 -2.10 25.66 8.79
N ALA A 128 -1.27 25.03 7.94
CA ALA A 128 -0.07 25.68 7.40
C ALA A 128 -0.44 26.58 6.20
N PRO A 129 -0.05 27.88 6.19
CA PRO A 129 -0.27 28.73 5.03
C PRO A 129 0.42 28.11 3.82
N SER A 130 -0.31 28.04 2.71
CA SER A 130 0.03 27.25 1.56
C SER A 130 1.42 27.59 0.98
N VAL A 131 2.09 26.53 0.53
CA VAL A 131 3.18 26.47 -0.46
C VAL A 131 4.61 26.58 0.09
N SER A 132 5.36 25.50 -0.17
CA SER A 132 6.82 25.31 -0.06
C SER A 132 7.32 25.15 1.39
N THR A 133 7.64 23.95 1.87
CA THR A 133 8.97 23.31 1.64
C THR A 133 9.10 21.99 2.45
N ALA A 134 8.02 21.23 2.63
CA ALA A 134 8.09 19.92 3.31
C ALA A 134 7.70 18.81 2.32
N ASP A 135 8.66 17.93 2.01
CA ASP A 135 8.52 16.81 1.05
C ASP A 135 7.62 15.67 1.56
N ASP A 136 7.18 15.70 2.83
CA ASP A 136 6.41 14.64 3.49
C ASP A 136 5.10 15.13 4.13
N GLY A 137 4.00 14.39 3.89
CA GLY A 137 2.67 14.64 4.47
C GLY A 137 1.53 14.15 3.57
N VAL A 138 0.30 14.07 4.10
CA VAL A 138 -0.90 13.86 3.27
C VAL A 138 -1.49 15.23 2.94
N PRO A 139 -1.38 15.70 1.69
CA PRO A 139 -1.91 17.00 1.33
C PRO A 139 -3.44 16.97 1.28
N HIS A 140 -4.05 18.12 1.46
CA HIS A 140 -5.50 18.29 1.57
C HIS A 140 -6.29 17.70 0.38
N TYR A 141 -5.79 17.87 -0.84
CA TYR A 141 -6.41 17.32 -2.05
C TYR A 141 -6.42 15.78 -2.10
N ALA A 142 -5.59 15.12 -1.28
CA ALA A 142 -5.48 13.66 -1.23
C ALA A 142 -6.37 13.04 -0.13
N PHE A 143 -7.16 13.83 0.59
CA PHE A 143 -8.04 13.34 1.66
C PHE A 143 -9.24 12.53 1.14
N GLY A 144 -9.65 12.74 -0.12
CA GLY A 144 -10.85 12.14 -0.68
C GLY A 144 -12.14 12.67 -0.04
N PRO A 145 -13.32 12.24 -0.54
CA PRO A 145 -14.60 12.67 -0.02
C PRO A 145 -14.83 12.14 1.40
N ARG A 146 -15.64 12.86 2.19
CA ARG A 146 -16.10 12.37 3.48
C ARG A 146 -17.07 11.21 3.25
N LYS A 147 -16.88 10.11 3.99
CA LYS A 147 -17.76 8.95 3.94
C LYS A 147 -19.11 9.28 4.58
N ARG A 148 -20.20 9.16 3.80
CA ARG A 148 -21.59 9.26 4.29
C ARG A 148 -22.19 7.92 4.67
N GLY A 149 -21.86 6.89 3.89
CA GLY A 149 -22.39 5.54 4.02
C GLY A 149 -21.46 4.52 3.37
N GLY A 150 -21.80 3.24 3.52
CA GLY A 150 -21.00 2.12 3.02
C GLY A 150 -20.11 1.48 4.07
N LYS A 151 -19.48 0.38 3.69
CA LYS A 151 -18.71 -0.50 4.59
C LYS A 151 -17.21 -0.53 4.29
N ALA A 152 -16.78 0.17 3.23
CA ALA A 152 -15.36 0.37 2.97
C ALA A 152 -14.62 0.93 4.20
N PRO A 153 -13.48 0.34 4.61
CA PRO A 153 -12.69 0.81 5.72
C PRO A 153 -11.90 2.05 5.29
N MET A 154 -12.37 3.22 5.70
CA MET A 154 -11.82 4.50 5.28
C MET A 154 -11.54 5.38 6.50
N ARG A 155 -10.25 5.61 6.75
CA ARG A 155 -9.83 6.55 7.79
C ARG A 155 -10.16 7.98 7.36
N ASP A 156 -10.87 8.72 8.21
CA ASP A 156 -11.07 10.15 7.97
C ASP A 156 -9.82 10.95 8.33
N PHE A 157 -9.05 11.36 7.32
CA PHE A 157 -7.85 12.15 7.49
C PHE A 157 -8.11 13.61 7.89
N ALA A 158 -9.33 14.13 7.69
CA ALA A 158 -9.71 15.43 8.25
C ALA A 158 -9.98 15.34 9.77
N GLY A 159 -10.20 14.13 10.31
CA GLY A 159 -10.59 13.93 11.70
C GLY A 159 -11.83 14.75 12.06
N PRO A 160 -11.89 15.38 13.25
CA PRO A 160 -13.03 16.22 13.64
C PRO A 160 -13.07 17.59 12.92
N ARG A 161 -12.06 17.92 12.11
CA ARG A 161 -11.96 19.25 11.49
C ARG A 161 -12.89 19.35 10.28
N GLN A 162 -13.64 20.46 10.21
CA GLN A 162 -14.42 20.77 9.02
C GLN A 162 -13.50 21.34 7.94
N VAL A 163 -13.47 20.64 6.80
CA VAL A 163 -12.87 21.13 5.57
C VAL A 163 -13.95 21.77 4.73
N ALA A 164 -13.82 23.07 4.45
CA ALA A 164 -14.73 23.77 3.54
C ALA A 164 -14.62 23.20 2.12
N GLY A 165 -15.76 22.86 1.50
CA GLY A 165 -15.83 22.35 0.13
C GLY A 165 -15.44 20.88 -0.05
N ARG A 166 -15.29 20.09 1.03
CA ARG A 166 -15.05 18.64 0.90
C ARG A 166 -16.33 17.91 0.50
N ASP A 167 -16.28 17.25 -0.64
CA ASP A 167 -17.37 16.41 -1.12
C ASP A 167 -17.68 15.25 -0.17
N THR A 168 -18.89 14.72 -0.30
CA THR A 168 -19.38 13.60 0.49
C THR A 168 -19.85 12.49 -0.45
N ALA A 169 -19.44 11.24 -0.18
CA ALA A 169 -19.73 10.10 -1.04
C ALA A 169 -20.21 8.87 -0.26
N ASP A 170 -21.01 8.02 -0.92
CA ASP A 170 -21.31 6.67 -0.45
C ASP A 170 -20.24 5.73 -0.95
N PHE A 171 -19.67 4.96 -0.03
CA PHE A 171 -18.69 3.93 -0.33
C PHE A 171 -19.35 2.57 -0.53
N GLU A 172 -18.56 1.62 -0.97
CA GLU A 172 -18.94 0.26 -1.29
C GLU A 172 -19.54 -0.45 -0.08
N GLN A 173 -20.66 -1.15 -0.30
CA GLN A 173 -21.27 -2.01 0.72
C GLN A 173 -20.50 -3.33 0.89
N ASN A 174 -19.88 -3.81 -0.19
CA ASN A 174 -19.07 -5.03 -0.22
C ASN A 174 -17.69 -4.69 -0.81
N PRO A 175 -16.80 -4.05 -0.03
CA PRO A 175 -15.47 -3.69 -0.50
C PRO A 175 -14.64 -4.95 -0.78
N GLN A 176 -13.81 -4.93 -1.83
CA GLN A 176 -12.86 -6.01 -2.10
C GLN A 176 -11.54 -5.71 -1.40
N LEU A 177 -11.30 -6.38 -0.27
CA LEU A 177 -10.08 -6.21 0.52
C LEU A 177 -9.07 -7.31 0.18
N ALA A 178 -7.79 -6.96 0.20
CA ALA A 178 -6.68 -7.90 0.18
C ALA A 178 -5.96 -7.82 1.52
N LEU A 179 -5.65 -8.98 2.10
CA LEU A 179 -4.92 -9.11 3.36
C LEU A 179 -3.52 -9.61 3.06
N ILE A 180 -2.50 -8.90 3.58
CA ILE A 180 -1.11 -9.32 3.51
C ILE A 180 -0.71 -9.85 4.89
N SER A 181 -0.18 -11.07 4.93
CA SER A 181 0.26 -11.73 6.15
C SER A 181 1.65 -12.35 5.99
N THR A 182 2.35 -12.47 7.11
CA THR A 182 3.64 -13.13 7.24
C THR A 182 3.56 -14.23 8.29
N ASP A 183 4.48 -15.20 8.24
CA ASP A 183 4.47 -16.34 9.16
C ASP A 183 4.75 -15.92 10.62
N HIS A 184 5.46 -14.81 10.79
CA HIS A 184 5.81 -14.26 12.10
C HIS A 184 5.67 -12.74 12.09
N ASP A 185 5.82 -12.15 13.28
CA ASP A 185 5.74 -10.70 13.52
C ASP A 185 7.11 -10.14 13.93
N ARG A 186 8.17 -10.46 13.18
CA ARG A 186 9.53 -9.95 13.42
C ARG A 186 9.80 -8.73 12.54
N PRO A 187 10.79 -7.88 12.88
CA PRO A 187 11.13 -6.72 12.06
C PRO A 187 11.45 -7.06 10.59
N GLU A 188 11.99 -8.26 10.33
CA GLU A 188 12.23 -8.74 8.96
C GLU A 188 10.91 -9.01 8.22
N ASP A 189 9.93 -9.60 8.89
CA ASP A 189 8.62 -9.89 8.34
C ASP A 189 7.88 -8.60 7.96
N TRP A 190 8.03 -7.55 8.76
CA TRP A 190 7.48 -6.23 8.41
C TRP A 190 8.09 -5.68 7.12
N LEU A 191 9.40 -5.90 6.91
CA LEU A 191 10.08 -5.48 5.67
C LEU A 191 9.58 -6.31 4.47
N ARG A 192 9.37 -7.61 4.65
CA ARG A 192 8.80 -8.50 3.62
C ARG A 192 7.37 -8.12 3.28
N ALA A 193 6.51 -7.90 4.28
CA ALA A 193 5.14 -7.44 4.09
C ALA A 193 5.08 -6.10 3.33
N GLY A 194 5.92 -5.13 3.70
CA GLY A 194 5.99 -3.85 3.00
C GLY A 194 6.44 -3.97 1.53
N GLN A 195 7.38 -4.86 1.24
CA GLN A 195 7.82 -5.14 -0.13
C GLN A 195 6.74 -5.87 -0.93
N ALA A 196 6.06 -6.85 -0.33
CA ALA A 196 4.95 -7.57 -0.94
C ALA A 196 3.79 -6.62 -1.31
N MET A 197 3.48 -5.67 -0.43
CA MET A 197 2.46 -4.64 -0.68
C MET A 197 2.83 -3.77 -1.90
N GLU A 198 4.04 -3.21 -1.92
CA GLU A 198 4.47 -2.35 -3.04
C GLU A 198 4.48 -3.14 -4.36
N ARG A 199 4.92 -4.39 -4.33
CA ARG A 199 4.96 -5.25 -5.52
C ARG A 199 3.57 -5.52 -6.06
N SER A 200 2.61 -5.76 -5.16
CA SER A 200 1.22 -6.02 -5.53
C SER A 200 0.55 -4.75 -6.09
N CYS A 201 0.83 -3.57 -5.52
CA CYS A 201 0.30 -2.30 -6.03
C CYS A 201 0.91 -1.87 -7.37
N CYS A 202 2.15 -2.24 -7.64
CA CYS A 202 2.85 -1.95 -8.89
C CYS A 202 2.68 -3.05 -9.95
N TRP A 203 1.90 -4.11 -9.65
CA TRP A 203 1.66 -5.20 -10.59
C TRP A 203 0.95 -4.69 -11.84
N PRO A 204 1.55 -4.82 -13.03
CA PRO A 204 0.89 -4.43 -14.26
C PRO A 204 -0.22 -5.44 -14.58
N PRO A 205 -1.43 -4.99 -15.00
CA PRO A 205 -2.39 -5.89 -15.61
C PRO A 205 -1.76 -6.43 -16.88
N THR A 206 -1.39 -7.71 -16.89
CA THR A 206 -0.80 -8.35 -18.08
C THR A 206 -1.88 -8.43 -19.16
N THR A 207 -1.74 -7.64 -20.21
CA THR A 207 -2.40 -7.90 -21.49
C THR A 207 -1.78 -9.16 -22.08
N SER A 208 -2.35 -10.33 -21.77
CA SER A 208 -2.03 -11.56 -22.48
C SER A 208 -3.25 -12.46 -22.66
N SER A 209 -3.96 -12.25 -23.76
CA SER A 209 -4.46 -13.36 -24.57
C SER A 209 -4.56 -12.90 -26.04
N PRO A 210 -3.80 -13.48 -26.98
CA PRO A 210 -4.12 -13.35 -28.40
C PRO A 210 -5.40 -14.15 -28.67
N ALA A 211 -6.34 -13.54 -29.40
CA ALA A 211 -7.57 -14.21 -29.83
C ALA A 211 -7.23 -15.50 -30.61
N PRO A 212 -7.97 -16.60 -30.39
CA PRO A 212 -7.82 -17.78 -31.24
C PRO A 212 -8.24 -17.43 -32.66
N SER A 213 -7.43 -17.92 -33.61
CA SER A 213 -7.60 -17.77 -35.07
C SER A 213 -8.83 -18.52 -35.59
#